data_AF-A0AAN6R9P9-F1
#
_entry.id   AF-A0AAN6R9P9-F1
#
_cell.length_a   1.000
_cell.length_b   1.000
_cell.length_c   1.000
_cell.angle_alpha   90.00
_cell.angle_beta   90.00
_cell.angle_gamma   90.00
#
_symmetry.space_group_name_H-M   'P 1'
#
loop_
_entity.id
_entity.type
_entity.pdbx_description
1 polymer ?
#
loop_
_entity_poly.entity_id
_entity_poly.type
_entity_poly.pdbx_seq_one_letter_code
_entity_poly.pdbx_strand_id
1 'polypeptide(L)'
;MGLVKYEPFEEAQEFSDLMPSLFKLFGLSDYATYPFSFLQKSKDVKIICNDATSKKVEFATPAGLDDALQKSEMINSPKTNSGISGAPDDHSWTGWTLIAIGSLLDGIDRSRVSRGESVFDGPLLGVLCEGLVAGWHRQVVGYQIYRHRPQHWALMIRDHTPLDSKKKDAKDYFLLSEIMGITAIFYRQMNEIKWDPSGHEFLPAKLTYKDGILTATIVTFLIGKVRVVQASCDPSQEHPELKISLKGVYDLSLSRYNKAMFHEIVKWLLCPPDPARELPLRSRTP
;
A
#
# COMPACT_ATOMS: atom_id res chain seq x y z
N MET A 1 7.15 26.70 -17.39
CA MET A 1 6.37 26.19 -16.23
C MET A 1 6.83 26.96 -15.01
N GLY A 2 5.95 27.66 -14.31
CA GLY A 2 6.32 28.37 -13.08
C GLY A 2 6.68 27.38 -11.97
N LEU A 3 7.73 27.67 -11.19
CA LEU A 3 8.05 26.90 -9.99
C LEU A 3 6.86 26.96 -9.02
N VAL A 4 6.34 25.80 -8.61
CA VAL A 4 5.45 25.73 -7.45
C VAL A 4 6.30 26.06 -6.23
N LYS A 5 5.93 27.10 -5.48
CA LYS A 5 6.50 27.38 -4.17
C LYS A 5 5.71 26.61 -3.13
N TYR A 6 6.42 25.91 -2.26
CA TYR A 6 5.85 25.17 -1.14
C TYR A 6 6.11 25.96 0.13
N GLU A 7 5.07 26.14 0.93
CA GLU A 7 5.25 26.68 2.28
C GLU A 7 5.99 25.65 3.15
N PRO A 8 6.86 26.08 4.06
CA PRO A 8 7.50 25.19 5.02
C PRO A 8 6.48 24.64 6.00
N PHE A 9 6.69 23.40 6.43
CA PHE A 9 5.95 22.80 7.55
C PHE A 9 6.70 23.14 8.82
N GLU A 10 6.03 23.74 9.81
CA GLU A 10 6.67 24.08 11.08
C GLU A 10 6.88 22.82 11.94
N GLU A 11 5.93 21.88 11.88
CA GLU A 11 5.98 20.63 12.64
C GLU A 11 5.44 19.44 11.84
N ALA A 12 5.86 18.23 12.22
CA ALA A 12 5.32 16.98 11.67
C ALA A 12 3.79 16.83 11.87
N GLN A 13 3.22 17.56 12.84
CA GLN A 13 1.77 17.62 13.05
C GLN A 13 1.03 18.12 11.80
N GLU A 14 1.56 19.13 11.10
CA GLU A 14 0.93 19.67 9.89
C GLU A 14 0.84 18.60 8.78
N PHE A 15 1.88 17.77 8.64
CA PHE A 15 1.86 16.65 7.69
C PHE A 15 0.84 15.59 8.09
N SER A 16 0.74 15.29 9.39
CA SER A 16 -0.30 14.40 9.92
C SER A 16 -1.70 14.94 9.61
N ASP A 17 -1.96 16.23 9.84
CA ASP A 17 -3.27 16.86 9.65
C ASP A 17 -3.66 17.00 8.17
N LEU A 18 -2.65 17.05 7.28
CA LEU A 18 -2.86 17.00 5.84
C LEU A 18 -3.39 15.62 5.37
N MET A 19 -3.00 14.51 6.01
CA MET A 19 -3.36 13.17 5.52
C MET A 19 -4.88 12.92 5.44
N PRO A 20 -5.71 13.23 6.46
CA PRO A 20 -7.16 13.15 6.35
C PRO A 20 -7.74 14.04 5.25
N SER A 21 -7.17 15.24 5.06
CA SER A 21 -7.60 16.20 4.04
C SER A 21 -7.35 15.64 2.63
N LEU A 22 -6.17 15.10 2.38
CA LEU A 22 -5.86 14.42 1.11
C LEU A 22 -6.74 13.18 0.91
N PHE A 23 -6.91 12.36 1.95
CA PHE A 23 -7.79 11.18 1.90
C PHE A 23 -9.21 11.56 1.45
N LYS A 24 -9.78 12.62 2.04
CA LYS A 24 -11.11 13.11 1.70
C LYS A 24 -11.16 13.73 0.31
N LEU A 25 -10.18 14.54 -0.06
CA LEU A 25 -10.09 15.18 -1.38
C LEU A 25 -10.14 14.15 -2.51
N PHE A 26 -9.33 13.10 -2.39
CA PHE A 26 -9.29 12.06 -3.41
C PHE A 26 -10.51 11.13 -3.31
N GLY A 27 -10.96 10.78 -2.10
CA GLY A 27 -12.11 9.90 -1.89
C GLY A 27 -13.45 10.46 -2.35
N LEU A 28 -13.61 11.79 -2.43
CA LEU A 28 -14.82 12.45 -2.93
C LEU A 28 -14.80 12.69 -4.45
N SER A 29 -13.70 12.38 -5.13
CA SER A 29 -13.57 12.62 -6.55
C SER A 29 -14.15 11.48 -7.39
N ASP A 30 -14.76 11.81 -8.53
CA ASP A 30 -15.23 10.83 -9.51
C ASP A 30 -14.08 10.14 -10.30
N TYR A 31 -12.82 10.49 -10.00
CA TYR A 31 -11.67 9.93 -10.71
C TYR A 31 -11.15 8.65 -10.05
N ALA A 32 -11.19 7.55 -10.82
CA ALA A 32 -10.56 6.28 -10.44
C ALA A 32 -9.02 6.29 -10.51
N THR A 33 -8.45 7.21 -11.30
CA THR A 33 -7.02 7.26 -11.63
C THR A 33 -6.51 8.69 -11.60
N TYR A 34 -5.32 8.89 -11.05
CA TYR A 34 -4.64 10.18 -10.96
C TYR A 34 -3.31 10.17 -11.70
N PRO A 35 -3.19 10.88 -12.83
CA PRO A 35 -1.94 10.99 -13.56
C PRO A 35 -0.84 11.61 -12.70
N PHE A 36 0.41 11.18 -12.90
CA PHE A 36 1.57 11.75 -12.22
C PHE A 36 1.67 13.26 -12.41
N SER A 37 1.42 13.72 -13.64
CA SER A 37 1.42 15.15 -13.98
C SER A 37 0.35 15.98 -13.26
N PHE A 38 -0.72 15.35 -12.79
CA PHE A 38 -1.74 15.98 -11.94
C PHE A 38 -1.25 16.05 -10.49
N LEU A 39 -0.81 14.92 -9.94
CA LEU A 39 -0.37 14.84 -8.54
C LEU A 39 0.85 15.72 -8.25
N GLN A 40 1.80 15.80 -9.17
CA GLN A 40 3.00 16.62 -9.03
C GLN A 40 2.73 18.14 -9.09
N LYS A 41 1.49 18.56 -9.38
CA LYS A 41 1.04 19.96 -9.30
C LYS A 41 0.40 20.31 -7.95
N SER A 42 0.37 19.35 -7.01
CA SER A 42 -0.10 19.61 -5.64
C SER A 42 0.62 20.81 -5.03
N LYS A 43 -0.13 21.63 -4.31
CA LYS A 43 0.37 22.82 -3.62
C LYS A 43 0.57 22.58 -2.12
N ASP A 44 -0.19 21.64 -1.54
CA ASP A 44 -0.19 21.38 -0.10
C ASP A 44 1.05 20.59 0.34
N VAL A 45 1.57 19.74 -0.54
CA VAL A 45 2.80 18.98 -0.32
C VAL A 45 3.48 18.67 -1.64
N LYS A 46 4.82 18.64 -1.64
CA LYS A 46 5.58 18.26 -2.83
C LYS A 46 5.44 16.75 -3.06
N ILE A 47 4.72 16.38 -4.11
CA ILE A 47 4.57 14.98 -4.51
C ILE A 47 5.55 14.68 -5.65
N ILE A 48 6.30 13.60 -5.51
CA ILE A 48 7.21 13.09 -6.55
C ILE A 48 6.69 11.73 -6.98
N CYS A 49 6.28 11.60 -8.24
CA CYS A 49 5.77 10.36 -8.80
C CYS A 49 6.81 9.72 -9.71
N ASN A 50 7.05 8.42 -9.55
CA ASN A 50 8.02 7.69 -10.36
C ASN A 50 7.47 6.34 -10.85
N ASP A 51 7.70 6.01 -12.12
CA ASP A 51 7.63 4.62 -12.60
C ASP A 51 8.96 3.93 -12.29
N ALA A 52 8.91 2.94 -11.38
CA ALA A 52 10.05 2.13 -10.99
C ALA A 52 9.86 0.65 -11.34
N THR A 53 8.94 0.32 -12.25
CA THR A 53 8.61 -1.06 -12.62
C THR A 53 9.74 -1.81 -13.33
N SER A 54 10.72 -1.10 -13.89
CA SER A 54 11.91 -1.68 -14.52
C SER A 54 13.06 -1.92 -13.53
N LYS A 55 12.98 -1.39 -12.31
CA LYS A 55 14.05 -1.54 -11.31
C LYS A 55 13.93 -2.92 -10.68
N LYS A 56 15.03 -3.67 -10.67
CA LYS A 56 15.10 -4.94 -9.94
C LYS A 56 14.91 -4.67 -8.44
N VAL A 57 14.09 -5.51 -7.83
CA VAL A 57 13.76 -5.41 -6.40
C VAL A 57 14.47 -6.54 -5.68
N GLU A 58 15.21 -6.18 -4.63
CA GLU A 58 15.89 -7.14 -3.77
C GLU A 58 15.15 -7.23 -2.44
N PHE A 59 14.55 -8.39 -2.18
CA PHE A 59 13.84 -8.66 -0.94
C PHE A 59 14.80 -9.26 0.09
N ALA A 60 14.81 -8.70 1.30
CA ALA A 60 15.44 -9.34 2.45
C ALA A 60 14.50 -10.43 3.02
N THR A 61 14.18 -11.44 2.21
CA THR A 61 13.24 -12.50 2.58
C THR A 61 13.84 -13.41 3.67
N PRO A 62 13.17 -13.59 4.82
CA PRO A 62 13.60 -14.58 5.82
C PRO A 62 13.62 -15.99 5.22
N ALA A 63 14.66 -16.79 5.53
CA ALA A 63 14.80 -18.14 4.99
C ALA A 63 13.58 -19.04 5.23
N GLY A 64 12.93 -18.92 6.39
CA GLY A 64 11.71 -19.67 6.70
C GLY A 64 10.51 -19.28 5.83
N LEU A 65 10.40 -18.01 5.44
CA LEU A 65 9.36 -17.54 4.52
C LEU A 65 9.64 -18.04 3.10
N ASP A 66 10.89 -17.99 2.65
CA ASP A 66 11.26 -18.45 1.31
C ASP A 66 11.02 -19.98 1.16
N ASP A 67 11.43 -20.77 2.16
CA ASP A 67 11.17 -22.21 2.21
C ASP A 67 9.66 -22.54 2.22
N ALA A 68 8.88 -21.83 3.03
CA ALA A 68 7.43 -22.01 3.06
C ALA A 68 6.76 -21.67 1.73
N LEU A 69 7.21 -20.60 1.04
CA LEU A 69 6.71 -20.25 -0.30
C LEU A 69 7.03 -21.34 -1.32
N GLN A 70 8.24 -21.90 -1.29
CA GLN A 70 8.62 -23.00 -2.18
C GLN A 70 7.84 -24.28 -1.91
N LYS A 71 7.40 -24.52 -0.68
CA LYS A 71 6.64 -25.72 -0.28
C LYS A 71 5.13 -25.56 -0.34
N SER A 72 4.60 -24.34 -0.41
CA SER A 72 3.16 -24.09 -0.39
C SER A 72 2.49 -24.61 -1.67
N GLU A 73 1.84 -25.76 -1.57
CA GLU A 73 1.10 -26.32 -2.71
C GLU A 73 -0.10 -25.46 -3.11
N MET A 74 -0.75 -24.81 -2.14
CA MET A 74 -1.85 -23.86 -2.40
C MET A 74 -1.38 -22.76 -3.36
N ILE A 75 -0.22 -22.16 -3.08
CA ILE A 75 0.38 -21.14 -3.95
C ILE A 75 0.92 -21.77 -5.24
N ASN A 76 1.67 -22.86 -5.15
CA ASN A 76 2.37 -23.40 -6.32
C ASN A 76 1.44 -24.07 -7.33
N SER A 77 0.20 -24.41 -6.96
CA SER A 77 -0.77 -25.10 -7.80
C SER A 77 -2.22 -24.73 -7.45
N PRO A 78 -2.63 -23.45 -7.66
CA PRO A 78 -3.89 -22.93 -7.16
C PRO A 78 -5.14 -23.53 -7.83
N LYS A 79 -5.00 -24.12 -9.03
CA LYS A 79 -6.10 -24.80 -9.75
C LYS A 79 -6.42 -26.18 -9.20
N THR A 80 -5.39 -26.92 -8.78
CA THR A 80 -5.51 -28.33 -8.40
C THR A 80 -5.60 -28.52 -6.90
N ASN A 81 -5.05 -27.61 -6.10
CA ASN A 81 -5.07 -27.70 -4.64
C ASN A 81 -6.07 -26.74 -3.98
N SER A 82 -7.29 -26.73 -4.53
CA SER A 82 -8.38 -25.83 -4.14
C SER A 82 -9.14 -26.25 -2.87
N GLY A 83 -8.66 -27.24 -2.13
CA GLY A 83 -9.45 -27.97 -1.13
C GLY A 83 -10.15 -27.10 -0.08
N ILE A 84 -9.51 -26.04 0.42
CA ILE A 84 -10.06 -25.21 1.51
C ILE A 84 -10.84 -23.99 0.99
N SER A 85 -10.50 -23.44 -0.18
CA SER A 85 -10.99 -22.13 -0.63
C SER A 85 -11.55 -22.10 -2.05
N GLY A 86 -11.63 -23.24 -2.74
CA GLY A 86 -11.85 -23.25 -4.19
C GLY A 86 -10.62 -22.73 -4.96
N ALA A 87 -10.60 -23.00 -6.27
CA ALA A 87 -9.60 -22.42 -7.15
C ALA A 87 -9.93 -20.92 -7.30
N PRO A 88 -8.92 -20.03 -7.30
CA PRO A 88 -9.20 -18.62 -7.53
C PRO A 88 -9.63 -18.40 -8.97
N ASP A 89 -10.42 -17.35 -9.17
CA ASP A 89 -10.66 -16.72 -10.46
C ASP A 89 -10.06 -15.30 -10.46
N ASP A 90 -10.13 -14.62 -11.60
CA ASP A 90 -9.53 -13.30 -11.76
C ASP A 90 -10.16 -12.23 -10.83
N HIS A 91 -11.31 -12.49 -10.20
CA HIS A 91 -12.02 -11.57 -9.30
C HIS A 91 -11.77 -11.87 -7.81
N SER A 92 -11.32 -13.08 -7.48
CA SER A 92 -11.21 -13.57 -6.10
C SER A 92 -9.78 -13.61 -5.56
N TRP A 93 -8.78 -13.22 -6.36
CA TRP A 93 -7.37 -13.21 -5.95
C TRP A 93 -7.10 -12.52 -4.62
N THR A 94 -7.80 -11.43 -4.29
CA THR A 94 -7.60 -10.75 -3.00
C THR A 94 -7.98 -11.66 -1.82
N GLY A 95 -9.22 -12.18 -1.81
CA GLY A 95 -9.66 -13.07 -0.73
C GLY A 95 -8.88 -14.37 -0.69
N TRP A 96 -8.56 -14.94 -1.85
CA TRP A 96 -7.76 -16.16 -1.95
C TRP A 96 -6.33 -15.96 -1.42
N THR A 97 -5.69 -14.82 -1.75
CA THR A 97 -4.33 -14.50 -1.26
C THR A 97 -4.31 -14.33 0.25
N LEU A 98 -5.36 -13.77 0.85
CA LEU A 98 -5.48 -13.67 2.31
C LEU A 98 -5.46 -15.06 2.97
N ILE A 99 -6.23 -16.02 2.42
CA ILE A 99 -6.26 -17.40 2.91
C ILE A 99 -4.90 -18.09 2.69
N ALA A 100 -4.29 -17.87 1.53
CA ALA A 100 -2.99 -18.45 1.19
C ALA A 100 -1.88 -17.96 2.14
N ILE A 101 -1.85 -16.67 2.44
CA ILE A 101 -0.91 -16.08 3.41
C ILE A 101 -1.19 -16.63 4.82
N GLY A 102 -2.45 -16.70 5.25
CA GLY A 102 -2.80 -17.30 6.54
C GLY A 102 -2.27 -18.73 6.69
N SER A 103 -2.52 -19.56 5.68
CA SER A 103 -2.05 -20.96 5.63
C SER A 103 -0.52 -21.05 5.58
N LEU A 104 0.13 -20.17 4.84
CA LEU A 104 1.59 -20.07 4.76
C LEU A 104 2.20 -19.74 6.13
N LEU A 105 1.62 -18.77 6.85
CA LEU A 105 2.12 -18.30 8.14
C LEU A 105 1.84 -19.31 9.27
N ASP A 106 0.77 -20.10 9.19
CA ASP A 106 0.50 -21.17 10.17
C ASP A 106 1.50 -22.31 10.09
N GLY A 107 2.10 -22.54 8.91
CA GLY A 107 3.17 -23.53 8.71
C GLY A 107 4.56 -23.07 9.17
N ILE A 108 4.74 -21.78 9.49
CA ILE A 108 6.02 -21.21 9.94
C ILE A 108 6.00 -21.10 11.46
N ASP A 109 7.14 -21.40 12.11
CA ASP A 109 7.33 -21.12 13.54
C ASP A 109 7.04 -19.63 13.83
N ARG A 110 5.98 -19.40 14.61
CA ARG A 110 5.39 -18.08 14.91
C ARG A 110 6.39 -17.09 15.52
N SER A 111 7.53 -17.57 16.02
CA SER A 111 8.62 -16.73 16.55
C SER A 111 9.50 -16.07 15.47
N ARG A 112 9.43 -16.52 14.21
CA ARG A 112 10.38 -16.14 13.14
C ARG A 112 9.84 -15.16 12.10
N VAL A 113 8.52 -14.96 12.05
CA VAL A 113 7.88 -14.01 11.13
C VAL A 113 6.88 -13.19 11.94
N SER A 114 7.12 -11.88 12.05
CA SER A 114 6.11 -10.96 12.58
C SER A 114 4.89 -11.07 11.68
N ARG A 115 3.77 -11.55 12.21
CA ARG A 115 2.49 -11.55 11.48
C ARG A 115 2.17 -10.14 10.97
N GLY A 116 2.61 -9.09 11.67
CA GLY A 116 2.34 -7.71 11.30
C GLY A 116 0.85 -7.33 11.29
N GLU A 117 -0.04 -8.28 11.52
CA GLU A 117 -1.48 -8.13 11.41
C GLU A 117 -1.96 -7.12 12.46
N SER A 118 -2.56 -6.04 12.00
CA SER A 118 -3.30 -5.13 12.85
C SER A 118 -4.77 -5.22 12.54
N VAL A 119 -5.58 -4.93 13.56
CA VAL A 119 -6.97 -4.51 13.35
C VAL A 119 -6.94 -3.33 12.37
N PHE A 120 -7.76 -3.44 11.34
CA PHE A 120 -8.00 -2.40 10.35
C PHE A 120 -8.81 -1.29 11.05
N ASP A 121 -8.13 -0.41 11.79
CA ASP A 121 -8.75 0.51 12.74
C ASP A 121 -8.39 1.99 12.48
N GLY A 122 -9.23 2.87 13.01
CA GLY A 122 -9.11 4.32 12.86
C GLY A 122 -9.99 4.91 11.75
N PRO A 123 -10.11 6.25 11.69
CA PRO A 123 -11.10 6.94 10.86
C PRO A 123 -10.87 6.77 9.36
N LEU A 124 -9.62 6.69 8.90
CA LEU A 124 -9.31 6.56 7.47
C LEU A 124 -9.27 5.11 7.01
N LEU A 125 -8.62 4.24 7.80
CA LEU A 125 -8.57 2.81 7.51
C LEU A 125 -9.96 2.17 7.66
N GLY A 126 -10.76 2.58 8.65
CA GLY A 126 -12.14 2.11 8.80
C GLY A 126 -12.97 2.28 7.53
N VAL A 127 -12.87 3.44 6.87
CA VAL A 127 -13.54 3.70 5.58
C VAL A 127 -13.10 2.72 4.50
N LEU A 128 -11.80 2.42 4.40
CA LEU A 128 -11.29 1.43 3.43
C LEU A 128 -11.74 0.00 3.79
N CYS A 129 -11.83 -0.34 5.07
CA CYS A 129 -12.30 -1.64 5.55
C CYS A 129 -13.78 -1.87 5.24
N GLU A 130 -14.62 -0.86 5.49
CA GLU A 130 -16.04 -0.88 5.13
C GLU A 130 -16.21 -0.98 3.61
N GLY A 131 -15.33 -0.28 2.89
CA GLY A 131 -15.20 -0.30 1.45
C GLY A 131 -15.97 0.83 0.77
N LEU A 132 -15.40 1.31 -0.33
CA LEU A 132 -16.03 2.34 -1.15
C LEU A 132 -17.05 1.69 -2.07
N VAL A 133 -18.30 2.13 -1.94
CA VAL A 133 -19.43 1.61 -2.72
C VAL A 133 -19.69 2.51 -3.91
N ALA A 134 -19.79 1.91 -5.10
CA ALA A 134 -20.34 2.57 -6.27
C ALA A 134 -21.47 1.70 -6.84
N GLY A 135 -22.67 2.26 -6.90
CA GLY A 135 -23.89 1.49 -7.15
C GLY A 135 -24.18 0.50 -6.02
N TRP A 136 -24.29 -0.79 -6.34
CA TRP A 136 -24.61 -1.86 -5.39
C TRP A 136 -23.39 -2.72 -5.00
N HIS A 137 -22.19 -2.35 -5.44
CA HIS A 137 -20.98 -3.16 -5.25
C HIS A 137 -19.89 -2.36 -4.54
N ARG A 138 -19.22 -3.01 -3.58
CA ARG A 138 -17.98 -2.49 -2.98
C ARG A 138 -16.85 -2.60 -3.99
N GLN A 139 -16.45 -1.49 -4.59
CA GLN A 139 -15.41 -1.47 -5.60
C GLN A 139 -14.03 -1.51 -4.95
N VAL A 140 -13.78 -0.67 -3.96
CA VAL A 140 -12.52 -0.60 -3.23
C VAL A 140 -12.71 -1.14 -1.82
N VAL A 141 -11.90 -2.11 -1.40
CA VAL A 141 -11.97 -2.70 -0.05
C VAL A 141 -10.56 -3.03 0.45
N GLY A 142 -10.19 -2.50 1.60
CA GLY A 142 -8.99 -2.90 2.34
C GLY A 142 -9.20 -4.25 3.03
N TYR A 143 -8.23 -5.16 2.89
CA TYR A 143 -8.33 -6.53 3.43
C TYR A 143 -7.45 -6.76 4.64
N GLN A 144 -6.18 -6.36 4.58
CA GLN A 144 -5.22 -6.67 5.63
C GLN A 144 -4.08 -5.67 5.67
N ILE A 145 -3.60 -5.36 6.88
CA ILE A 145 -2.43 -4.52 7.11
C ILE A 145 -1.32 -5.36 7.74
N TYR A 146 -0.12 -5.25 7.20
CA TYR A 146 1.09 -5.87 7.72
C TYR A 146 2.05 -4.78 8.23
N ARG A 147 2.22 -4.68 9.55
CA ARG A 147 3.13 -3.77 10.24
C ARG A 147 4.50 -4.43 10.38
N HIS A 148 5.42 -4.14 9.47
CA HIS A 148 6.78 -4.70 9.54
C HIS A 148 7.63 -3.99 10.58
N ARG A 149 7.51 -2.66 10.66
CA ARG A 149 8.16 -1.77 11.63
C ARG A 149 7.22 -0.59 11.91
N PRO A 150 7.43 0.20 12.97
CA PRO A 150 6.59 1.37 13.25
C PRO A 150 6.43 2.30 12.05
N GLN A 151 7.48 2.49 11.24
CA GLN A 151 7.47 3.36 10.08
C GLN A 151 7.25 2.65 8.73
N HIS A 152 7.12 1.31 8.66
CA HIS A 152 6.91 0.62 7.37
C HIS A 152 5.79 -0.41 7.44
N TRP A 153 4.65 -0.06 6.85
CA TRP A 153 3.46 -0.91 6.80
C TRP A 153 3.12 -1.26 5.35
N ALA A 154 2.56 -2.44 5.13
CA ALA A 154 1.97 -2.84 3.87
C ALA A 154 0.44 -2.96 4.00
N LEU A 155 -0.29 -2.52 2.98
CA LEU A 155 -1.74 -2.66 2.87
C LEU A 155 -2.08 -3.53 1.66
N MET A 156 -2.87 -4.56 1.92
CA MET A 156 -3.53 -5.36 0.91
C MET A 156 -4.92 -4.77 0.63
N ILE A 157 -5.16 -4.35 -0.61
CA ILE A 157 -6.41 -3.69 -1.01
C ILE A 157 -6.93 -4.28 -2.32
N ARG A 158 -8.25 -4.46 -2.41
CA ARG A 158 -8.94 -4.77 -3.66
C ARG A 158 -9.44 -3.49 -4.28
N ASP A 159 -9.26 -3.36 -5.59
CA ASP A 159 -9.84 -2.28 -6.39
C ASP A 159 -10.46 -2.85 -7.67
N HIS A 160 -11.79 -2.94 -7.69
CA HIS A 160 -12.57 -3.39 -8.83
C HIS A 160 -13.21 -2.23 -9.59
N THR A 161 -12.76 -0.99 -9.36
CA THR A 161 -13.26 0.15 -10.12
C THR A 161 -12.96 -0.06 -11.62
N PRO A 162 -13.97 0.06 -12.51
CA PRO A 162 -13.77 -0.14 -13.94
C PRO A 162 -12.73 0.84 -14.51
N LEU A 163 -11.70 0.31 -15.16
CA LEU A 163 -10.67 1.08 -15.84
C LEU A 163 -10.81 0.95 -17.34
N ASP A 164 -10.70 2.08 -18.05
CA ASP A 164 -10.56 2.09 -19.51
C ASP A 164 -9.39 1.21 -19.93
N SER A 165 -9.56 0.43 -21.01
CA SER A 165 -8.53 -0.50 -21.52
C SER A 165 -7.19 0.19 -21.77
N LYS A 166 -7.19 1.44 -22.27
CA LYS A 166 -5.98 2.25 -22.47
C LYS A 166 -5.25 2.59 -21.16
N LYS A 167 -5.98 2.75 -20.05
CA LYS A 167 -5.41 3.06 -18.74
C LYS A 167 -4.91 1.79 -18.03
N LYS A 168 -5.43 0.61 -18.35
CA LYS A 168 -5.01 -0.63 -17.69
C LYS A 168 -3.51 -0.91 -17.78
N ASP A 169 -2.86 -0.47 -18.85
CA ASP A 169 -1.43 -0.73 -19.09
C ASP A 169 -0.54 0.51 -18.98
N ALA A 170 -1.14 1.69 -18.77
CA ALA A 170 -0.39 2.90 -18.49
C ALA A 170 0.30 2.81 -17.12
N LYS A 171 1.47 3.46 -17.00
CA LYS A 171 2.32 3.42 -15.81
C LYS A 171 2.54 4.78 -15.15
N ASP A 172 1.95 5.82 -15.72
CA ASP A 172 2.08 7.23 -15.35
C ASP A 172 0.91 7.73 -14.50
N TYR A 173 0.27 6.83 -13.74
CA TYR A 173 -0.81 7.17 -12.82
C TYR A 173 -0.81 6.27 -11.59
N PHE A 174 -1.48 6.76 -10.54
CA PHE A 174 -1.86 5.98 -9.37
C PHE A 174 -3.39 5.84 -9.29
N LEU A 175 -3.84 4.73 -8.71
CA LEU A 175 -5.25 4.49 -8.44
C LEU A 175 -5.71 5.31 -7.24
N LEU A 176 -7.01 5.62 -7.20
CA LEU A 176 -7.65 6.23 -6.04
C LEU A 176 -7.34 5.43 -4.75
N SER A 177 -7.54 4.11 -4.81
CA SER A 177 -7.28 3.18 -3.71
C SER A 177 -5.83 3.21 -3.22
N GLU A 178 -4.86 3.37 -4.14
CA GLU A 178 -3.44 3.47 -3.82
C GLU A 178 -3.15 4.74 -3.01
N ILE A 179 -3.69 5.89 -3.44
CA ILE A 179 -3.49 7.18 -2.75
C ILE A 179 -4.17 7.19 -1.39
N MET A 180 -5.42 6.73 -1.31
CA MET A 180 -6.16 6.62 -0.04
C MET A 180 -5.48 5.66 0.93
N GLY A 181 -4.93 4.55 0.44
CA GLY A 181 -4.16 3.61 1.25
C GLY A 181 -2.90 4.25 1.84
N ILE A 182 -2.17 5.04 1.04
CA ILE A 182 -0.96 5.75 1.49
C ILE A 182 -1.30 6.74 2.61
N THR A 183 -2.28 7.61 2.39
CA THR A 183 -2.65 8.64 3.38
C THR A 183 -3.21 8.02 4.66
N ALA A 184 -4.00 6.95 4.55
CA ALA A 184 -4.51 6.23 5.71
C ALA A 184 -3.40 5.55 6.52
N ILE A 185 -2.41 4.92 5.86
CA ILE A 185 -1.26 4.35 6.56
C ILE A 185 -0.45 5.44 7.25
N PHE A 186 -0.08 6.52 6.54
CA PHE A 186 0.77 7.57 7.12
C PHE A 186 0.10 8.23 8.31
N TYR A 187 -1.19 8.54 8.21
CA TYR A 187 -1.95 9.06 9.33
C TYR A 187 -1.92 8.12 10.54
N ARG A 188 -2.13 6.82 10.32
CA ARG A 188 -2.12 5.82 11.41
C ARG A 188 -0.73 5.55 11.97
N GLN A 189 0.33 5.63 11.16
CA GLN A 189 1.72 5.50 11.62
C GLN A 189 2.13 6.66 12.52
N MET A 190 1.59 7.86 12.27
CA MET A 190 1.94 9.05 13.03
C MET A 190 1.13 9.19 14.32
N ASN A 191 -0.05 8.57 14.40
CA ASN A 191 -1.04 8.88 15.44
C ASN A 191 -1.48 7.67 16.26
N GLU A 192 -1.57 7.90 17.58
CA GLU A 192 -2.41 7.09 18.45
C GLU A 192 -3.87 7.52 18.26
N ILE A 193 -4.72 6.55 17.90
CA ILE A 193 -6.13 6.74 17.62
C ILE A 193 -6.91 5.85 18.57
N LYS A 194 -7.83 6.44 19.32
CA LYS A 194 -8.66 5.75 20.33
C LYS A 194 -10.12 5.86 19.92
N TRP A 195 -10.83 4.75 20.02
CA TRP A 195 -12.28 4.70 19.85
C TRP A 195 -12.95 4.94 21.21
N ASP A 196 -13.87 5.90 21.27
CA ASP A 196 -14.77 6.05 22.41
C ASP A 196 -16.09 5.29 22.12
N PRO A 197 -16.32 4.14 22.78
CA PRO A 197 -17.55 3.39 22.60
C PRO A 197 -18.77 4.11 23.16
N SER A 198 -18.63 5.06 24.09
CA SER A 198 -19.76 5.82 24.63
C SER A 198 -20.26 6.86 23.63
N GLY A 199 -19.35 7.65 23.04
CA GLY A 199 -19.66 8.61 21.99
C GLY A 199 -19.90 8.01 20.61
N HIS A 200 -19.52 6.75 20.39
CA HIS A 200 -19.49 6.11 19.06
C HIS A 200 -18.64 6.91 18.06
N GLU A 201 -17.51 7.45 18.53
CA GLU A 201 -16.62 8.27 17.72
C GLU A 201 -15.14 8.01 18.06
N PHE A 202 -14.26 8.45 17.18
CA PHE A 202 -12.83 8.48 17.47
C PHE A 202 -12.48 9.73 18.27
N LEU A 203 -11.73 9.55 19.36
CA LEU A 203 -11.13 10.67 20.08
C LEU A 203 -10.10 11.39 19.17
N PRO A 204 -9.81 12.68 19.44
CA PRO A 204 -8.78 13.41 18.71
C PRO A 204 -7.47 12.63 18.64
N ALA A 205 -6.93 12.51 17.43
CA ALA A 205 -5.68 11.81 17.18
C ALA A 205 -4.55 12.47 17.97
N LYS A 206 -3.73 11.65 18.64
CA LYS A 206 -2.56 12.11 19.36
C LYS A 206 -1.31 11.74 18.56
N LEU A 207 -0.54 12.74 18.17
CA LEU A 207 0.73 12.52 17.48
C LEU A 207 1.70 11.75 18.38
N THR A 208 2.22 10.65 17.84
CA THR A 208 3.24 9.79 18.47
C THR A 208 4.49 9.65 17.61
N TYR A 209 4.46 10.16 16.38
CA TYR A 209 5.63 10.29 15.52
C TYR A 209 6.72 11.10 16.22
N LYS A 210 7.96 10.61 16.14
CA LYS A 210 9.15 11.28 16.68
C LYS A 210 10.10 11.66 15.57
N ASP A 211 10.49 10.66 14.77
CA ASP A 211 11.46 10.79 13.69
C ASP A 211 11.37 9.58 12.72
N GLY A 212 12.07 9.72 11.59
CA GLY A 212 12.29 8.66 10.62
C GLY A 212 11.37 8.70 9.40
N ILE A 213 11.81 8.02 8.33
CA ILE A 213 11.09 7.98 7.07
C ILE A 213 9.87 7.06 7.21
N LEU A 214 8.68 7.62 7.08
CA LEU A 214 7.44 6.86 6.91
C LEU A 214 7.46 6.16 5.56
N THR A 215 7.00 4.92 5.53
CA THR A 215 6.93 4.06 4.35
C THR A 215 5.61 3.28 4.35
N ALA A 216 4.93 3.34 3.21
CA ALA A 216 3.69 2.59 2.96
C ALA A 216 3.86 1.77 1.68
N THR A 217 3.57 0.47 1.74
CA THR A 217 3.51 -0.40 0.56
C THR A 217 2.06 -0.77 0.29
N ILE A 218 1.49 -0.36 -0.83
CA ILE A 218 0.13 -0.71 -1.22
C ILE A 218 0.19 -1.79 -2.28
N VAL A 219 -0.42 -2.94 -2.00
CA VAL A 219 -0.58 -4.05 -2.94
C VAL A 219 -2.04 -4.11 -3.35
N THR A 220 -2.31 -3.60 -4.55
CA THR A 220 -3.65 -3.41 -5.09
C THR A 220 -4.01 -4.54 -6.04
N PHE A 221 -5.04 -5.29 -5.69
CA PHE A 221 -5.59 -6.37 -6.49
C PHE A 221 -6.71 -5.82 -7.39
N LEU A 222 -6.42 -5.78 -8.68
CA LEU A 222 -7.37 -5.55 -9.76
C LEU A 222 -7.86 -6.91 -10.30
N ILE A 223 -8.86 -6.87 -11.17
CA ILE A 223 -9.31 -8.08 -11.89
C ILE A 223 -8.15 -8.62 -12.75
N GLY A 224 -7.65 -9.81 -12.38
CA GLY A 224 -6.55 -10.52 -13.07
C GLY A 224 -5.20 -9.79 -13.06
N LYS A 225 -5.01 -8.76 -12.22
CA LYS A 225 -3.79 -7.96 -12.21
C LYS A 225 -3.49 -7.48 -10.79
N VAL A 226 -2.22 -7.37 -10.43
CA VAL A 226 -1.79 -6.78 -9.16
C VAL A 226 -0.85 -5.62 -9.43
N ARG A 227 -1.05 -4.51 -8.73
CA ARG A 227 -0.14 -3.36 -8.74
C ARG A 227 0.49 -3.21 -7.37
N VAL A 228 1.76 -2.83 -7.36
CA VAL A 228 2.48 -2.52 -6.13
C VAL A 228 2.98 -1.10 -6.18
N VAL A 229 2.56 -0.31 -5.21
CA VAL A 229 3.02 1.07 -5.01
C VAL A 229 3.73 1.16 -3.69
N GLN A 230 4.83 1.91 -3.65
CA GLN A 230 5.49 2.27 -2.40
C GLN A 230 5.56 3.77 -2.28
N ALA A 231 5.14 4.30 -1.14
CA ALA A 231 5.29 5.69 -0.79
C ALA A 231 6.25 5.85 0.38
N SER A 232 6.99 6.96 0.38
CA SER A 232 7.84 7.36 1.49
C SER A 232 7.81 8.86 1.71
N CYS A 233 7.88 9.30 2.96
CA CYS A 233 8.00 10.70 3.33
C CYS A 233 8.82 10.81 4.62
N ASP A 234 9.58 11.89 4.77
CA ASP A 234 10.13 12.30 6.06
C ASP A 234 9.38 13.55 6.53
N PRO A 235 8.38 13.39 7.43
CA PRO A 235 7.60 14.52 7.96
C PRO A 235 8.40 15.50 8.81
N SER A 236 9.65 15.18 9.17
CA SER A 236 10.50 16.08 9.98
C SER A 236 11.27 17.11 9.15
N GLN A 237 11.23 17.00 7.82
CA GLN A 237 11.84 17.97 6.92
C GLN A 237 10.99 19.24 6.87
N GLU A 238 11.64 20.40 6.73
CA GLU A 238 10.98 21.70 6.52
C GLU A 238 10.08 21.70 5.27
N HIS A 239 10.47 20.94 4.24
CA HIS A 239 9.67 20.72 3.04
C HIS A 239 9.52 19.22 2.78
N PRO A 240 8.56 18.54 3.44
CA PRO A 240 8.36 17.11 3.28
C PRO A 240 8.07 16.75 1.82
N GLU A 241 8.81 15.77 1.29
CA GLU A 241 8.58 15.24 -0.06
C GLU A 241 7.86 13.90 0.01
N LEU A 242 6.62 13.87 -0.47
CA LEU A 242 5.87 12.62 -0.63
C LEU A 242 6.30 11.92 -1.92
N LYS A 243 7.24 10.99 -1.80
CA LYS A 243 7.73 10.19 -2.93
C LYS A 243 6.83 8.97 -3.10
N ILE A 244 6.14 8.85 -4.22
CA ILE A 244 5.26 7.72 -4.56
C ILE A 244 5.81 7.05 -5.81
N SER A 245 6.06 5.74 -5.75
CA SER A 245 6.64 4.98 -6.86
C SER A 245 5.80 3.76 -7.20
N LEU A 246 5.48 3.59 -8.48
CA LEU A 246 4.93 2.33 -8.99
C LEU A 246 6.07 1.32 -9.09
N LYS A 247 6.04 0.29 -8.24
CA LYS A 247 7.11 -0.71 -8.12
C LYS A 247 6.89 -1.93 -8.98
N GLY A 248 5.65 -2.32 -9.21
CA GLY A 248 5.33 -3.53 -9.96
C GLY A 248 3.93 -3.51 -10.55
N VAL A 249 3.80 -4.13 -11.72
CA VAL A 249 2.52 -4.46 -12.35
C VAL A 249 2.61 -5.91 -12.79
N TYR A 250 1.78 -6.76 -12.18
CA TYR A 250 1.85 -8.20 -12.28
C TYR A 250 0.59 -8.73 -12.96
N ASP A 251 0.73 -9.51 -14.02
CA ASP A 251 -0.38 -10.24 -14.65
C ASP A 251 -0.70 -11.47 -13.79
N LEU A 252 -1.82 -11.39 -13.08
CA LEU A 252 -2.29 -12.46 -12.21
C LEU A 252 -3.51 -13.15 -12.81
N SER A 253 -3.72 -13.08 -14.13
CA SER A 253 -4.79 -13.87 -14.73
C SER A 253 -4.54 -15.35 -14.48
N LEU A 254 -5.58 -16.07 -14.06
CA LEU A 254 -5.52 -17.51 -13.80
C LEU A 254 -5.04 -18.31 -15.03
N SER A 255 -5.31 -17.80 -16.23
CA SER A 255 -4.86 -18.37 -17.50
C SER A 255 -3.33 -18.32 -17.67
N ARG A 256 -2.66 -17.37 -17.01
CA ARG A 256 -1.24 -17.06 -17.13
C ARG A 256 -0.50 -17.16 -15.79
N TYR A 257 -1.08 -17.87 -14.83
CA TYR A 257 -0.57 -17.95 -13.47
C TYR A 257 0.91 -18.34 -13.44
N ASN A 258 1.71 -17.54 -12.74
CA ASN A 258 3.13 -17.77 -12.54
C ASN A 258 3.43 -17.75 -11.03
N LYS A 259 3.87 -18.90 -10.49
CA LYS A 259 4.17 -19.02 -9.06
C LYS A 259 5.28 -18.08 -8.58
N ALA A 260 6.31 -17.84 -9.39
CA ALA A 260 7.41 -16.95 -9.01
C ALA A 260 6.90 -15.49 -8.89
N MET A 261 6.00 -15.09 -9.79
CA MET A 261 5.34 -13.80 -9.71
C MET A 261 4.47 -13.67 -8.45
N PHE A 262 3.72 -14.73 -8.12
CA PHE A 262 2.92 -14.74 -6.91
C PHE A 262 3.79 -14.72 -5.64
N HIS A 263 4.93 -15.42 -5.64
CA HIS A 263 5.90 -15.35 -4.55
C HIS A 263 6.39 -13.91 -4.35
N GLU A 264 6.66 -13.15 -5.41
CA GLU A 264 7.01 -11.73 -5.30
C GLU A 264 5.87 -10.89 -4.70
N ILE A 265 4.62 -11.12 -5.13
CA ILE A 265 3.44 -10.42 -4.57
C ILE A 265 3.33 -10.68 -3.05
N VAL A 266 3.53 -11.92 -2.61
CA VAL A 266 3.53 -12.26 -1.19
C VAL A 266 4.72 -11.62 -0.46
N LYS A 267 5.90 -11.57 -1.08
CA LYS A 267 7.08 -10.88 -0.51
C LYS A 267 6.86 -9.38 -0.35
N TRP A 268 6.13 -8.73 -1.26
CA TRP A 268 5.73 -7.33 -1.09
C TRP A 268 4.81 -7.09 0.10
N LEU A 269 4.00 -8.09 0.48
CA LEU A 269 3.11 -8.00 1.64
C LEU A 269 3.82 -8.36 2.95
N LEU A 270 4.72 -9.34 2.94
CA LEU A 270 5.28 -9.92 4.17
C LEU A 270 6.71 -9.47 4.50
N CYS A 271 7.48 -9.07 3.50
CA CYS A 271 8.85 -8.56 3.66
C CYS A 271 9.18 -7.49 2.60
N PRO A 272 8.38 -6.41 2.48
CA PRO A 272 8.65 -5.36 1.52
C PRO A 272 10.04 -4.74 1.77
N PRO A 273 10.78 -4.42 0.70
CA PRO A 273 12.07 -3.73 0.82
C PRO A 273 11.87 -2.30 1.32
N ASP A 274 12.86 -1.80 2.05
CA ASP A 274 12.94 -0.37 2.36
C ASP A 274 13.04 0.45 1.05
N PRO A 275 12.45 1.65 0.98
CA PRO A 275 12.57 2.50 -0.20
C PRO A 275 14.05 2.85 -0.39
N ALA A 276 14.51 2.89 -1.64
CA ALA A 276 15.89 3.25 -1.96
C ALA A 276 16.21 4.62 -1.35
N ARG A 277 17.13 4.65 -0.38
CA ARG A 277 17.65 5.91 0.16
C ARG A 277 18.48 6.56 -0.94
N GLU A 278 18.00 7.68 -1.48
CA GLU A 278 18.85 8.59 -2.23
C GLU A 278 19.85 9.16 -1.22
N LEU A 279 21.05 8.56 -1.17
CA LEU A 279 22.15 9.14 -0.42
C LEU A 279 22.40 10.52 -1.03
N PRO A 280 22.39 11.61 -0.24
CA PRO A 280 22.73 12.92 -0.77
C PRO A 280 24.12 12.82 -1.40
N LEU A 281 24.22 13.17 -2.69
CA LEU A 281 25.49 13.37 -3.36
C LEU A 281 26.29 14.32 -2.49
N ARG A 282 27.38 13.83 -1.89
CA ARG A 282 28.34 14.68 -1.20
C ARG A 282 28.74 15.77 -2.19
N SER A 283 28.30 16.99 -1.93
CA SER A 283 28.83 18.17 -2.57
C SER A 283 30.34 18.13 -2.32
N ARG A 284 31.11 17.98 -3.40
CA ARG A 284 32.53 18.32 -3.36
C ARG A 284 32.57 19.82 -3.11
N THR A 285 32.85 20.22 -1.88
CA THR A 285 33.31 21.58 -1.60
C THR A 285 34.67 21.79 -2.29
N PRO A 286 34.93 23.01 -2.80
CA PRO A 286 36.08 23.33 -3.65
C PRO A 286 37.43 23.17 -2.94
#